data_AF-A0A821MPT3-F1
#
_entry.id   AF-A0A821MPT3-F1
#
_cell.length_a   1.000
_cell.length_b   1.000
_cell.length_c   1.000
_cell.angle_alpha   90.00
_cell.angle_beta   90.00
_cell.angle_gamma   90.00
#
_symmetry.space_group_name_H-M   'P 1'
#
loop_
_entity.id
_entity.type
_entity.pdbx_description
1 polymer ?
#
loop_
_entity_poly.entity_id
_entity_poly.type
_entity_poly.pdbx_seq_one_letter_code
_entity_poly.pdbx_strand_id
1 'polypeptide(L)'
;MELKFLLFVGATDKTLAELRGVLHLHSNSCFNNKFLEIVKIINSNSSSDVVVERSSIIFTDENLPIKNNFKNTIISKNVSDFQVLSFGNPEYAASVINNYVSEATHGSINEVVDPGNLDDIVMLAIDAISFKVSDFFQKADIEVNEEGTTASGVSGAGTFKSYPGEFKANRPFLYMIIDKQIEVPLFAGAYSKPSVY
;
A
#
# COMPACT_ATOMS: atom_id res chain seq x y z
N MET A 1 1.89 -1.22 5.03
CA MET A 1 1.62 -2.41 5.91
C MET A 1 2.88 -2.81 6.68
N GLU A 2 4.05 -2.57 6.10
CA GLU A 2 5.38 -2.91 6.63
C GLU A 2 5.80 -2.02 7.80
N LEU A 3 5.38 -0.74 7.80
CA LEU A 3 5.61 0.20 8.90
C LEU A 3 5.12 -0.33 10.26
N LYS A 4 3.98 -1.03 10.26
CA LYS A 4 3.40 -1.64 11.46
C LYS A 4 4.32 -2.73 12.04
N PHE A 5 4.96 -3.50 11.16
CA PHE A 5 5.89 -4.54 11.58
C PHE A 5 7.20 -3.97 12.10
N LEU A 6 7.70 -2.89 11.50
CA LEU A 6 8.89 -2.17 11.98
C LEU A 6 8.71 -1.67 13.41
N LEU A 7 7.59 -1.00 13.68
CA LEU A 7 7.24 -0.53 15.03
C LEU A 7 7.11 -1.70 16.01
N PHE A 8 6.52 -2.81 15.59
CA PHE A 8 6.39 -4.01 16.42
C PHE A 8 7.74 -4.64 16.78
N VAL A 9 8.68 -4.74 15.83
CA VAL A 9 10.02 -5.30 16.07
C VAL A 9 10.86 -4.39 16.96
N GLY A 10 10.66 -3.07 16.87
CA GLY A 10 11.42 -2.07 17.63
C GLY A 10 10.90 -1.81 19.05
N ALA A 11 9.63 -2.12 19.33
CA ALA A 11 9.01 -1.84 20.61
C ALA A 11 9.19 -2.96 21.64
N THR A 12 9.34 -2.59 22.92
CA THR A 12 9.34 -3.52 24.06
C THR A 12 8.31 -3.11 25.11
N ASP A 13 8.08 -4.00 26.08
CA ASP A 13 7.33 -3.73 27.30
C ASP A 13 5.96 -3.05 27.06
N LYS A 14 5.74 -1.87 27.65
CA LYS A 14 4.48 -1.13 27.58
C LYS A 14 4.15 -0.67 26.16
N THR A 15 5.14 -0.14 25.44
CA THR A 15 4.97 0.32 24.05
C THR A 15 4.58 -0.84 23.14
N LEU A 16 5.18 -2.01 23.33
CA LEU A 16 4.79 -3.20 22.59
C LEU A 16 3.35 -3.65 22.91
N ALA A 17 2.94 -3.55 24.17
CA ALA A 17 1.58 -3.88 24.58
C ALA A 17 0.54 -2.94 23.97
N GLU A 18 0.82 -1.63 23.95
CA GLU A 18 -0.04 -0.62 23.32
C GLU A 18 -0.14 -0.82 21.81
N LEU A 19 1.00 -1.03 21.13
CA LEU A 19 1.03 -1.30 19.69
C LEU A 19 0.25 -2.57 19.32
N ARG A 20 0.30 -3.62 20.14
CA ARG A 20 -0.50 -4.84 19.91
C ARG A 20 -2.00 -4.54 19.90
N GLY A 21 -2.45 -3.69 20.83
CA GLY A 21 -3.84 -3.26 20.90
C GLY A 21 -4.26 -2.46 19.67
N VAL A 22 -3.50 -1.44 19.30
CA VAL A 22 -3.84 -0.52 18.19
C VAL A 22 -3.73 -1.22 16.82
N LEU A 23 -2.72 -2.05 16.64
CA LEU A 23 -2.44 -2.71 15.37
C LEU A 23 -3.19 -4.04 15.21
N HIS A 24 -3.99 -4.43 16.21
CA HIS A 24 -4.67 -5.73 16.29
C HIS A 24 -3.72 -6.91 16.04
N LEU A 25 -2.49 -6.81 16.55
CA LEU A 25 -1.50 -7.87 16.40
C LEU A 25 -1.81 -9.00 17.35
N HIS A 26 -1.84 -10.21 16.82
CA HIS A 26 -2.14 -11.39 17.61
C HIS A 26 -0.97 -11.70 18.56
N SER A 27 -1.30 -12.13 19.78
CA SER A 27 -0.31 -12.42 20.84
C SER A 27 0.66 -13.53 20.46
N ASN A 28 0.21 -14.48 19.63
CA ASN A 28 1.02 -15.59 19.13
C ASN A 28 1.87 -15.17 17.92
N SER A 29 3.19 -15.38 18.02
CA SER A 29 4.18 -15.04 16.99
C SER A 29 3.95 -15.71 15.64
N CYS A 30 3.28 -16.88 15.60
CA CYS A 30 2.94 -17.59 14.36
C CYS A 30 2.04 -16.73 13.45
N PHE A 31 1.06 -16.02 14.01
CA PHE A 31 0.19 -15.13 13.24
C PHE A 31 0.96 -13.93 12.68
N ASN A 32 1.89 -13.37 13.45
CA ASN A 32 2.73 -12.28 12.99
C ASN A 32 3.69 -12.73 11.87
N ASN A 33 4.17 -13.98 11.92
CA ASN A 33 4.94 -14.56 10.81
C ASN A 33 4.06 -14.78 9.57
N LYS A 34 2.81 -15.23 9.73
CA LYS A 34 1.89 -15.41 8.60
C LYS A 34 1.54 -14.08 7.93
N PHE A 35 1.39 -13.01 8.71
CA PHE A 35 1.21 -11.66 8.20
C PHE A 35 2.39 -11.21 7.32
N LEU A 36 3.63 -11.53 7.72
CA LEU A 36 4.81 -11.25 6.90
C LEU A 36 4.84 -12.03 5.59
N GLU A 37 4.38 -13.29 5.60
CA GLU A 37 4.24 -14.07 4.36
C GLU A 37 3.24 -13.40 3.41
N ILE A 38 2.12 -12.90 3.93
CA ILE A 38 1.13 -12.17 3.11
C ILE A 38 1.78 -10.92 2.51
N VAL A 39 2.45 -10.08 3.32
CA VAL A 39 3.16 -8.89 2.83
C VAL A 39 4.13 -9.25 1.70
N LYS A 40 4.92 -10.31 1.87
CA LYS A 40 5.86 -10.79 0.84
C LYS A 40 5.16 -11.19 -0.45
N ILE A 41 4.05 -11.92 -0.36
CA ILE A 41 3.26 -12.33 -1.53
C ILE A 41 2.73 -11.12 -2.28
N ILE A 42 2.18 -10.13 -1.57
CA ILE A 42 1.68 -8.90 -2.21
C ILE A 42 2.84 -8.14 -2.87
N ASN A 43 4.05 -8.16 -2.30
CA ASN A 43 5.22 -7.49 -2.89
C ASN A 43 5.74 -8.21 -4.15
N SER A 44 5.57 -9.52 -4.24
CA SER A 44 6.00 -10.30 -5.41
C SER A 44 4.96 -10.40 -6.52
N ASN A 45 3.68 -10.12 -6.21
CA ASN A 45 2.58 -10.23 -7.15
C ASN A 45 2.42 -8.94 -7.97
N SER A 46 3.17 -8.85 -9.07
CA SER A 46 2.87 -7.91 -10.16
C SER A 46 2.18 -8.68 -11.28
N SER A 47 0.95 -8.28 -11.63
CA SER A 47 0.24 -8.81 -12.80
C SER A 47 0.54 -7.94 -14.03
N SER A 48 0.33 -8.46 -15.25
CA SER A 48 0.58 -7.71 -16.49
C SER A 48 -0.24 -6.43 -16.63
N ASP A 49 -1.42 -6.38 -16.00
CA ASP A 49 -2.42 -5.33 -16.23
C ASP A 49 -2.42 -4.27 -15.13
N VAL A 50 -1.81 -4.60 -13.98
CA VAL A 50 -1.73 -3.79 -12.78
C VAL A 50 -0.35 -3.91 -12.18
N VAL A 51 0.40 -2.81 -12.25
CA VAL A 51 1.72 -2.67 -11.64
C VAL A 51 1.55 -2.02 -10.27
N VAL A 52 1.88 -2.77 -9.22
CA VAL A 52 1.92 -2.27 -7.84
C VAL A 52 3.37 -2.25 -7.41
N GLU A 53 3.90 -1.06 -7.19
CA GLU A 53 5.24 -0.87 -6.69
C GLU A 53 5.17 -0.33 -5.27
N ARG A 54 5.91 -0.98 -4.36
CA ARG A 54 6.01 -0.58 -2.97
C ARG A 54 7.46 -0.40 -2.59
N SER A 55 7.73 0.64 -1.83
CA SER A 55 9.03 0.93 -1.28
C SER A 55 8.86 1.40 0.16
N SER A 56 9.51 0.69 1.08
CA SER A 56 9.57 1.06 2.49
C SER A 56 11.02 1.31 2.88
N ILE A 57 11.27 2.43 3.54
CA ILE A 57 12.59 2.80 4.05
C ILE A 57 12.50 3.39 5.45
N ILE A 58 13.54 3.14 6.25
CA ILE A 58 13.76 3.83 7.51
C ILE A 58 15.00 4.71 7.36
N PHE A 59 14.81 6.01 7.60
CA PHE A 59 15.86 6.98 7.79
C PHE A 59 16.16 7.13 9.28
N THR A 60 17.43 7.08 9.66
CA THR A 60 17.87 7.26 11.05
C THR A 60 18.99 8.28 11.16
N ASP A 61 19.02 9.00 12.27
CA ASP A 61 20.10 9.94 12.52
C ASP A 61 21.44 9.21 12.70
N GLU A 62 22.50 9.81 12.16
CA GLU A 62 23.87 9.30 12.28
C GLU A 62 24.36 9.21 13.73
N ASN A 63 23.81 10.03 14.64
CA ASN A 63 24.16 10.04 16.05
C ASN A 63 23.33 9.04 16.87
N LEU A 64 22.39 8.31 16.24
CA LEU A 64 21.57 7.30 16.91
C LEU A 64 22.17 5.89 16.74
N PRO A 65 22.76 5.28 17.78
CA PRO A 65 23.30 3.93 17.69
C PRO A 65 22.18 2.88 17.63
N ILE A 66 21.94 2.36 16.43
CA ILE A 66 20.92 1.34 16.20
C ILE A 66 21.45 -0.05 16.51
N LYS A 67 20.73 -0.82 17.33
CA LYS A 67 21.09 -2.19 17.73
C LYS A 67 21.20 -3.10 16.50
N ASN A 68 22.29 -3.86 16.40
CA ASN A 68 22.51 -4.81 15.30
C ASN A 68 21.40 -5.84 15.15
N ASN A 69 20.83 -6.33 16.26
CA ASN A 69 19.71 -7.27 16.22
C ASN A 69 18.49 -6.68 15.50
N PHE A 70 18.24 -5.38 15.65
CA PHE A 70 17.15 -4.69 14.97
C PHE A 70 17.42 -4.60 13.46
N LYS A 71 18.60 -4.11 13.07
CA LYS A 71 19.03 -4.05 11.66
C LYS A 71 18.94 -5.42 10.97
N ASN A 72 19.51 -6.44 11.61
CA ASN A 72 19.51 -7.80 11.08
C ASN A 72 18.10 -8.36 10.92
N THR A 73 17.18 -8.05 11.85
CA THR A 73 15.79 -8.52 11.76
C THR A 73 15.04 -7.87 10.61
N ILE A 74 15.25 -6.57 10.37
CA ILE A 74 14.63 -5.85 9.25
C ILE A 74 15.15 -6.38 7.91
N ILE A 75 16.47 -6.46 7.76
CA ILE A 75 17.13 -6.89 6.53
C ILE A 75 16.81 -8.35 6.22
N SER A 76 16.95 -9.26 7.19
CA SER A 76 16.70 -10.70 6.97
C SER A 76 15.24 -11.02 6.61
N LYS A 77 14.30 -10.17 7.03
CA LYS A 77 12.88 -10.36 6.73
C LYS A 77 12.44 -9.63 5.46
N ASN A 78 13.34 -8.88 4.81
CA ASN A 78 13.09 -8.06 3.62
C ASN A 78 11.88 -7.13 3.82
N VAL A 79 11.83 -6.47 4.99
CA VAL A 79 10.69 -5.64 5.39
C VAL A 79 10.83 -4.22 4.88
N SER A 80 12.05 -3.68 4.87
CA SER A 80 12.33 -2.28 4.58
C SER A 80 13.82 -2.10 4.35
N ASP A 81 14.16 -1.13 3.51
CA ASP A 81 15.52 -0.61 3.42
C ASP A 81 15.83 0.27 4.63
N PHE A 82 17.13 0.52 4.84
CA PHE A 82 17.63 1.27 5.98
C PHE A 82 18.71 2.24 5.53
N GLN A 83 18.54 3.52 5.82
CA GLN A 83 19.50 4.57 5.50
C GLN A 83 19.80 5.44 6.72
N VAL A 84 21.07 5.81 6.84
CA VAL A 84 21.53 6.75 7.86
C VAL A 84 21.64 8.12 7.19
N LEU A 85 21.10 9.15 7.83
CA LEU A 85 21.14 10.54 7.40
C LEU A 85 21.53 11.44 8.57
N SER A 86 22.02 12.64 8.26
CA SER A 86 22.24 13.68 9.26
C SER A 86 20.99 14.55 9.33
N PHE A 87 20.12 14.35 10.33
CA PHE A 87 18.96 15.22 10.55
C PHE A 87 19.37 16.59 11.11
N GLY A 88 20.61 16.72 11.59
CA GLY A 88 21.23 18.01 11.92
C GLY A 88 21.44 18.94 10.71
N ASN A 89 21.22 18.46 9.48
CA ASN A 89 21.13 19.28 8.27
C ASN A 89 19.74 19.07 7.62
N PRO A 90 18.71 19.81 8.08
CA PRO A 90 17.33 19.61 7.65
C PRO A 90 17.11 19.77 6.14
N GLU A 91 17.81 20.71 5.50
CA GLU A 91 17.71 20.94 4.05
C GLU A 91 18.23 19.74 3.26
N TYR A 92 19.36 19.17 3.68
CA TYR A 92 19.91 17.96 3.07
C TYR A 92 18.98 16.76 3.32
N ALA A 93 18.53 16.56 4.56
CA ALA A 93 17.65 15.45 4.92
C ALA A 93 16.33 15.49 4.14
N ALA A 94 15.67 16.65 4.08
CA ALA A 94 14.44 16.84 3.32
C ALA A 94 14.65 16.56 1.83
N SER A 95 15.74 17.05 1.24
CA SER A 95 16.10 16.77 -0.16
C SER A 95 16.23 15.27 -0.42
N VAL A 96 16.98 14.54 0.42
CA VAL A 96 17.15 13.08 0.25
C VAL A 96 15.81 12.34 0.39
N ILE A 97 15.03 12.68 1.40
CA ILE A 97 13.73 12.06 1.67
C ILE A 97 12.75 12.30 0.52
N ASN A 98 12.60 13.54 0.07
CA ASN A 98 11.69 13.92 -1.00
C ASN A 98 12.11 13.30 -2.34
N ASN A 99 13.42 13.25 -2.64
CA ASN A 99 13.92 12.57 -3.84
C ASN A 99 13.60 11.07 -3.82
N TYR A 100 13.84 10.38 -2.70
CA TYR A 100 13.50 8.97 -2.56
C TYR A 100 12.01 8.71 -2.81
N VAL A 101 11.13 9.52 -2.22
CA VAL A 101 9.67 9.38 -2.40
C VAL A 101 9.25 9.71 -3.82
N SER A 102 9.84 10.73 -4.44
CA SER A 102 9.58 11.07 -5.83
C SER A 102 9.98 9.92 -6.76
N GLU A 103 11.15 9.33 -6.59
CA GLU A 103 11.61 8.17 -7.36
C GLU A 103 10.68 6.97 -7.14
N ALA A 104 10.37 6.62 -5.89
CA ALA A 104 9.50 5.50 -5.55
C ALA A 104 8.04 5.66 -6.04
N THR A 105 7.62 6.89 -6.32
CA THR A 105 6.26 7.22 -6.80
C THR A 105 6.23 7.71 -8.24
N HIS A 106 7.35 7.61 -8.96
CA HIS A 106 7.52 8.11 -10.34
C HIS A 106 7.10 9.58 -10.50
N GLY A 107 7.41 10.43 -9.52
CA GLY A 107 7.10 11.86 -9.52
C GLY A 107 5.66 12.21 -9.13
N SER A 108 4.85 11.23 -8.71
CA SER A 108 3.47 11.50 -8.25
C SER A 108 3.46 12.22 -6.90
N ILE A 109 4.44 11.94 -6.04
CA ILE A 109 4.63 12.62 -4.75
C ILE A 109 6.04 13.23 -4.74
N ASN A 110 6.12 14.55 -4.90
CA ASN A 110 7.40 15.24 -5.00
C ASN A 110 7.88 15.84 -3.67
N GLU A 111 6.98 16.03 -2.72
CA GLU A 111 7.28 16.64 -1.44
C GLU A 111 6.45 15.97 -0.35
N VAL A 112 7.15 15.34 0.60
CA VAL A 112 6.56 14.63 1.74
C VAL A 112 6.96 15.28 3.06
N VAL A 113 8.13 15.91 3.11
CA VAL A 113 8.65 16.65 4.27
C VAL A 113 9.17 18.02 3.85
N ASP A 114 8.93 18.99 4.71
CA ASP A 114 9.58 20.31 4.66
C ASP A 114 10.78 20.31 5.64
N PRO A 115 11.90 20.97 5.32
CA PRO A 115 13.04 21.08 6.23
C PRO A 115 12.67 21.57 7.64
N GLY A 116 11.76 22.54 7.76
CA GLY A 116 11.32 23.08 9.05
C GLY A 116 10.50 22.11 9.90
N ASN A 117 10.10 20.97 9.33
CA ASN A 117 9.40 19.90 10.03
C ASN A 117 10.34 18.75 10.47
N LEU A 118 11.65 18.85 10.17
CA LEU A 118 12.63 17.83 10.52
C LEU A 118 13.40 18.13 11.81
N ASP A 119 13.12 19.28 12.44
CA ASP A 119 13.69 19.62 13.74
C ASP A 119 13.34 18.54 14.79
N ASP A 120 14.34 18.11 15.55
CA ASP A 120 14.26 17.06 16.59
C ASP A 120 13.86 15.65 16.11
N ILE A 121 13.88 15.37 14.80
CA ILE A 121 13.67 14.01 14.29
C ILE A 121 14.95 13.20 14.41
N VAL A 122 14.83 12.01 15.04
CA VAL A 122 15.93 11.04 15.15
C VAL A 122 15.73 9.81 14.27
N MET A 123 14.49 9.57 13.85
CA MET A 123 14.11 8.45 12.98
C MET A 123 12.83 8.79 12.24
N LEU A 124 12.81 8.55 10.94
CA LEU A 124 11.65 8.68 10.08
C LEU A 124 11.48 7.39 9.27
N ALA A 125 10.29 6.82 9.28
CA ALA A 125 9.98 5.64 8.48
C ALA A 125 8.91 6.00 7.44
N ILE A 126 9.16 5.63 6.18
CA ILE A 126 8.32 5.96 5.03
C ILE A 126 7.89 4.67 4.35
N ASP A 127 6.61 4.59 3.99
CA ASP A 127 5.97 3.50 3.24
C ASP A 127 5.29 4.16 2.03
N ALA A 128 5.91 4.01 0.85
CA ALA A 128 5.45 4.58 -0.41
C ALA A 128 4.85 3.49 -1.30
N ILE A 129 3.65 3.75 -1.82
CA ILE A 129 2.93 2.81 -2.68
C ILE A 129 2.54 3.53 -3.96
N SER A 130 3.07 3.05 -5.09
CA SER A 130 2.72 3.49 -6.43
C SER A 130 1.87 2.42 -7.12
N PHE A 131 0.79 2.86 -7.76
CA PHE A 131 -0.13 1.99 -8.47
C PHE A 131 -0.36 2.51 -9.87
N LYS A 132 -0.11 1.68 -10.87
CA LYS A 132 -0.36 1.99 -12.27
C LYS A 132 -1.25 0.91 -12.88
N VAL A 133 -2.39 1.35 -13.40
CA VAL A 133 -3.26 0.52 -14.24
C VAL A 133 -2.92 0.82 -15.69
N SER A 134 -2.56 -0.21 -16.45
CA SER A 134 -2.13 -0.07 -17.84
C SER A 134 -3.26 0.45 -18.75
N ASP A 135 -4.51 0.08 -18.47
CA ASP A 135 -5.67 0.38 -19.30
C ASP A 135 -6.88 0.86 -18.48
N PHE A 136 -6.81 2.10 -17.96
CA PHE A 136 -8.03 2.80 -17.51
C PHE A 136 -8.44 3.87 -18.53
N PHE A 137 -8.98 3.43 -19.66
CA PHE A 137 -9.78 4.30 -20.52
C PHE A 137 -11.21 4.37 -19.97
N GLN A 138 -11.51 5.36 -19.13
CA GLN A 138 -12.90 5.79 -18.99
C GLN A 138 -13.22 6.78 -20.10
N LYS A 139 -13.24 6.30 -21.35
CA LYS A 139 -13.97 6.98 -22.40
C LYS A 139 -15.40 6.46 -22.31
N ALA A 140 -16.24 7.16 -21.56
CA ALA A 140 -17.67 6.89 -21.56
C ALA A 140 -18.26 7.38 -22.89
N ASP A 141 -18.03 6.58 -23.93
CA ASP A 141 -18.88 6.52 -25.11
C ASP A 141 -19.28 5.04 -25.21
N ILE A 142 -20.36 4.70 -24.50
CA ILE A 142 -20.96 3.37 -24.60
C ILE A 142 -21.87 3.42 -25.83
N GLU A 143 -21.36 2.95 -26.96
CA GLU A 143 -22.20 2.56 -28.10
C GLU A 143 -22.28 1.03 -28.11
N VAL A 144 -23.47 0.52 -27.81
CA VAL A 144 -23.81 -0.92 -27.89
C VAL A 144 -24.27 -1.20 -29.32
N ASN A 145 -23.63 -2.14 -30.01
CA ASN A 145 -24.21 -2.79 -31.17
C ASN A 145 -24.38 -4.30 -30.94
N GLU A 146 -25.43 -4.87 -31.54
CA GLU A 146 -25.81 -6.28 -31.42
C GLU A 146 -25.35 -7.10 -32.64
N GLU A 147 -24.05 -7.24 -32.87
CA GLU A 147 -23.55 -8.24 -33.84
C GLU A 147 -22.75 -9.36 -33.16
N GLY A 148 -23.51 -10.20 -32.45
CA GLY A 148 -23.42 -11.67 -32.50
C GLY A 148 -22.17 -12.39 -31.95
N THR A 149 -22.37 -13.27 -30.97
CA THR A 149 -21.73 -14.60 -30.95
C THR A 149 -22.60 -15.62 -30.20
N THR A 150 -22.94 -16.69 -30.91
CA THR A 150 -23.75 -17.86 -30.53
C THR A 150 -23.12 -18.67 -29.39
N ALA A 151 -23.91 -19.06 -28.38
CA ALA A 151 -23.53 -20.11 -27.43
C ALA A 151 -24.50 -21.32 -27.55
N SER A 152 -23.88 -22.47 -27.80
CA SER A 152 -24.50 -23.79 -27.96
C SER A 152 -25.00 -24.35 -26.62
N GLY A 153 -25.98 -25.24 -26.68
CA GLY A 153 -26.97 -25.47 -25.62
C GLY A 153 -26.58 -26.29 -24.38
N VAL A 154 -27.33 -26.05 -23.29
CA VAL A 154 -27.93 -27.08 -22.43
C VAL A 154 -29.31 -26.55 -21.98
N SER A 155 -30.34 -27.35 -22.21
CA SER A 155 -31.75 -27.06 -21.88
C SER A 155 -32.04 -27.42 -20.42
N GLY A 156 -32.65 -26.49 -19.68
CA GLY A 156 -33.18 -26.71 -18.33
C GLY A 156 -34.29 -25.68 -18.06
N ALA A 157 -35.53 -26.16 -17.92
CA ALA A 157 -36.73 -25.34 -17.80
C ALA A 157 -36.81 -24.60 -16.46
N GLY A 158 -36.92 -23.27 -16.51
CA GLY A 158 -37.14 -22.39 -15.37
C GLY A 158 -36.64 -20.97 -15.66
N THR A 159 -37.41 -20.18 -16.40
CA THR A 159 -37.05 -18.78 -16.72
C THR A 159 -37.26 -17.86 -15.52
N PHE A 160 -36.22 -17.64 -14.72
CA PHE A 160 -36.07 -16.38 -14.01
C PHE A 160 -35.30 -15.43 -14.93
N LYS A 161 -36.03 -14.52 -15.62
CA LYS A 161 -35.38 -13.40 -16.31
C LYS A 161 -34.85 -12.44 -15.25
N SER A 162 -33.65 -12.71 -14.73
CA SER A 162 -32.90 -11.68 -14.02
C SER A 162 -32.36 -10.73 -15.08
N TYR A 163 -32.98 -9.57 -15.24
CA TYR A 163 -32.36 -8.48 -15.98
C TYR A 163 -31.02 -8.18 -15.28
N PRO A 164 -29.87 -8.18 -15.98
CA PRO A 164 -28.65 -7.71 -15.36
C PRO A 164 -28.91 -6.28 -14.86
N GLY A 165 -28.88 -6.10 -13.55
CA GLY A 165 -29.16 -4.82 -12.93
C GLY A 165 -28.15 -3.78 -13.40
N GLU A 166 -28.62 -2.65 -13.89
CA GLU A 166 -27.76 -1.55 -14.31
C GLU A 166 -27.11 -0.92 -13.06
N PHE A 167 -25.78 -0.98 -12.97
CA PHE A 167 -25.04 -0.34 -11.88
C PHE A 167 -24.65 1.09 -12.25
N LYS A 168 -25.31 2.08 -11.63
CA LYS A 168 -24.99 3.51 -11.79
C LYS A 168 -24.29 4.07 -10.54
N ALA A 169 -22.98 4.25 -10.62
CA ALA A 169 -22.17 4.91 -9.60
C ALA A 169 -22.19 6.45 -9.72
N ASN A 170 -23.38 7.04 -9.89
CA ASN A 170 -23.58 8.49 -10.10
C ASN A 170 -23.90 9.28 -8.81
N ARG A 171 -23.58 8.70 -7.66
CA ARG A 171 -23.81 9.24 -6.30
C ARG A 171 -22.77 8.63 -5.36
N PRO A 172 -22.57 9.14 -4.14
CA PRO A 172 -21.55 8.64 -3.25
C PRO A 172 -21.54 7.13 -3.12
N PHE A 173 -20.37 6.51 -3.30
CA PHE A 173 -20.21 5.06 -3.26
C PHE A 173 -18.93 4.67 -2.51
N LEU A 174 -18.93 3.47 -1.95
CA LEU A 174 -17.73 2.84 -1.41
C LEU A 174 -17.04 2.04 -2.50
N TYR A 175 -15.71 2.05 -2.48
CA TYR A 175 -14.91 1.20 -3.35
C TYR A 175 -13.83 0.49 -2.55
N MET A 176 -13.42 -0.68 -3.05
CA MET A 176 -12.34 -1.46 -2.50
C MET A 176 -11.55 -2.07 -3.65
N ILE A 177 -10.23 -1.96 -3.59
CA ILE A 177 -9.30 -2.61 -4.51
C ILE A 177 -8.77 -3.83 -3.77
N ILE A 178 -8.99 -5.01 -4.33
CA ILE A 178 -8.67 -6.30 -3.68
C ILE A 178 -7.70 -7.06 -4.58
N ASP A 179 -6.64 -7.61 -3.98
CA ASP A 179 -5.84 -8.63 -4.64
C ASP A 179 -6.66 -9.93 -4.71
N LYS A 180 -7.05 -10.33 -5.92
CA LYS A 180 -7.91 -11.51 -6.13
C LYS A 180 -7.26 -12.84 -5.80
N GLN A 181 -5.92 -12.93 -5.78
CA GLN A 181 -5.24 -14.21 -5.50
C GLN A 181 -5.25 -14.54 -4.01
N ILE A 182 -5.09 -13.51 -3.17
CA ILE A 182 -5.01 -13.66 -1.71
C ILE A 182 -6.25 -13.15 -0.97
N GLU A 183 -7.20 -12.56 -1.69
CA GLU A 183 -8.46 -11.99 -1.17
C GLU A 183 -8.25 -10.91 -0.10
N VAL A 184 -7.15 -10.16 -0.19
CA VAL A 184 -6.81 -9.08 0.76
C VAL A 184 -7.12 -7.72 0.14
N PRO A 185 -7.83 -6.82 0.86
CA PRO A 185 -8.01 -5.45 0.41
C PRO A 185 -6.69 -4.68 0.44
N LEU A 186 -6.32 -4.11 -0.71
CA LEU A 186 -5.17 -3.22 -0.87
C LEU A 186 -5.55 -1.78 -0.56
N PHE A 187 -6.73 -1.36 -1.01
CA PHE A 187 -7.28 -0.04 -0.76
C PHE A 187 -8.78 -0.12 -0.49
N ALA A 188 -9.28 0.79 0.32
CA ALA A 188 -10.70 1.03 0.49
C ALA A 188 -10.94 2.53 0.62
N GLY A 189 -12.06 3.01 0.11
CA GLY A 189 -12.37 4.43 0.15
C GLY A 189 -13.85 4.71 -0.07
N ALA A 190 -14.20 5.96 0.19
CA ALA A 190 -15.52 6.51 -0.08
C ALA A 190 -15.39 7.63 -1.11
N TYR A 191 -15.97 7.44 -2.28
CA TYR A 191 -16.08 8.48 -3.28
C TYR A 191 -17.35 9.29 -3.01
N SER A 192 -17.22 10.53 -2.57
CA SER A 192 -18.35 11.34 -2.10
C SER A 192 -18.58 12.64 -2.87
N LYS A 193 -17.54 13.20 -3.49
CA LYS A 193 -17.62 14.41 -4.31
C LYS A 193 -16.73 14.26 -5.55
N PRO A 194 -17.30 14.08 -6.75
CA PRO A 194 -16.54 14.14 -7.98
C PRO A 194 -16.02 15.56 -8.21
N SER A 195 -14.71 15.74 -8.38
CA SER A 195 -14.14 16.95 -8.97
C SER A 195 -13.51 16.57 -10.30
N VAL A 196 -13.88 17.28 -11.36
CA VAL A 196 -13.22 17.17 -12.67
C VAL A 196 -11.90 17.92 -12.53
N TYR A 197 -10.78 17.19 -12.60
CA TYR A 197 -9.46 17.78 -12.77
C TYR A 197 -9.17 17.93 -14.27
#